data_AF-A0A961U1H4-F1
#
_entry.id   AF-A0A961U1H4-F1
#
_cell.length_a   1.000
_cell.length_b   1.000
_cell.length_c   1.000
_cell.angle_alpha   90.00
_cell.angle_beta   90.00
_cell.angle_gamma   90.00
#
_symmetry.space_group_name_H-M   'P 1'
#
loop_
_entity.id
_entity.type
_entity.pdbx_description
1 polymer ?
#
loop_
_entity_poly.entity_id
_entity_poly.type
_entity_poly.pdbx_seq_one_letter_code
_entity_poly.pdbx_strand_id
1 'polypeptide(L)'
;TGALLNHRFLCHALNSPQLRRQADQVARGVAQKTVTLGSIRNFRIPLPPLPEQRRIVERIDILFAEIAEGEAALDDARQGLETFRRALLKAAVTGELTRNWRENNKPAETGHDLIARGLAAPEGKGGLGRRGKREATRQKLETSDLSDLPEGWVWARLGEMLSAGPTNGYSPKASRDGSGTLSLKLTATTAGHIDLSDRAVKTLSEHIELDSDLYLSSGDLLFQRGNTIEYVGISAIFEGPAKTFIYPDLMIRVRTSDAKLTEWVWRVANSPLGRRFMMDNATGTAGTMPKISGATIGSFPVPVPPPAEAIEILRRVSEALSALSDTTAMLEAEAADAARLRQSILKAAFEGKLTEQDPDDEPATALLAGIRTLNPSIARTRRQRQK
;
A
#
# COMPACT_ATOMS: atom_id res chain seq x y z
N THR A 1 -42.70 24.07 -15.16
CA THR A 1 -43.05 24.05 -13.72
C THR A 1 -41.86 24.58 -12.94
N GLY A 2 -41.91 25.85 -12.50
CA GLY A 2 -40.76 26.54 -11.90
C GLY A 2 -40.33 25.87 -10.59
N ALA A 3 -39.10 25.38 -10.54
CA ALA A 3 -38.54 24.82 -9.32
C ALA A 3 -38.36 25.94 -8.28
N LEU A 4 -39.12 25.87 -7.18
CA LEU A 4 -39.03 26.78 -6.03
C LEU A 4 -37.79 26.55 -5.15
N LEU A 5 -36.94 25.58 -5.49
CA LEU A 5 -35.71 25.28 -4.77
C LEU A 5 -34.69 24.78 -5.77
N ASN A 6 -33.44 25.21 -5.63
CA ASN A 6 -32.34 24.66 -6.41
C ASN A 6 -31.95 23.28 -5.83
N HIS A 7 -32.15 22.22 -6.61
CA HIS A 7 -31.85 20.84 -6.17
C HIS A 7 -30.34 20.62 -5.94
N ARG A 8 -29.47 21.29 -6.69
CA ARG A 8 -28.01 21.25 -6.48
C ARG A 8 -27.64 21.93 -5.17
N PHE A 9 -28.25 23.07 -4.86
CA PHE A 9 -28.10 23.74 -3.56
C PHE A 9 -28.45 22.78 -2.42
N LEU A 10 -29.60 22.09 -2.51
CA LEU A 10 -30.00 21.11 -1.49
C LEU A 10 -29.00 19.96 -1.36
N CYS A 11 -28.46 19.46 -2.48
CA CYS A 11 -27.43 18.41 -2.47
C CYS A 11 -26.16 18.86 -1.75
N HIS A 12 -25.66 20.07 -2.04
CA HIS A 12 -24.51 20.64 -1.35
C HIS A 12 -24.83 20.88 0.14
N ALA A 13 -26.04 21.34 0.46
CA ALA A 13 -26.47 21.59 1.83
C ALA A 13 -26.43 20.30 2.66
N LEU A 14 -27.00 19.21 2.13
CA LEU A 14 -27.01 17.89 2.78
C LEU A 14 -25.60 17.34 3.02
N ASN A 15 -24.64 17.71 2.17
CA ASN A 15 -23.24 17.31 2.29
C ASN A 15 -22.41 18.22 3.20
N SER A 16 -22.95 19.37 3.63
CA SER A 16 -22.23 20.32 4.46
C SER A 16 -21.91 19.78 5.86
N PRO A 17 -20.83 20.26 6.51
CA PRO A 17 -20.50 19.88 7.89
C PRO A 17 -21.63 20.13 8.90
N GLN A 18 -22.45 21.15 8.69
CA GLN A 18 -23.58 21.48 9.56
C GLN A 18 -24.69 20.43 9.48
N LEU A 19 -25.05 19.96 8.27
CA LEU A 19 -26.11 18.95 8.11
C LEU A 19 -25.61 17.53 8.36
N ARG A 20 -24.35 17.22 8.03
CA ARG A 20 -23.72 15.95 8.44
C ARG A 20 -23.73 15.76 9.96
N ARG A 21 -23.44 16.82 10.74
CA ARG A 21 -23.57 16.78 12.20
C ARG A 21 -25.00 16.50 12.67
N GLN A 22 -26.02 17.08 12.03
CA GLN A 22 -27.42 16.74 12.34
C GLN A 22 -27.72 15.27 12.05
N ALA A 23 -27.19 14.73 10.96
CA ALA A 23 -27.32 13.32 10.61
C ALA A 23 -26.64 12.40 11.62
N ASP A 24 -25.41 12.71 12.03
CA ASP A 24 -24.65 11.92 13.01
C ASP A 24 -25.33 11.85 14.39
N GLN A 25 -26.00 12.93 14.81
CA GLN A 25 -26.72 12.99 16.09
C GLN A 25 -27.95 12.09 16.14
N VAL A 26 -28.58 11.81 14.99
CA VAL A 26 -29.82 11.04 14.92
C VAL A 26 -29.63 9.65 14.31
N ALA A 27 -28.42 9.36 13.81
CA ALA A 27 -28.07 8.10 13.20
C ALA A 27 -28.09 6.96 14.24
N ARG A 28 -28.67 5.82 13.88
CA ARG A 28 -28.76 4.63 14.73
C ARG A 28 -28.05 3.44 14.12
N GLY A 29 -27.54 2.53 14.94
CA GLY A 29 -26.84 1.30 14.51
C GLY A 29 -25.34 1.33 14.81
N VAL A 30 -24.78 0.16 15.16
CA VAL A 30 -23.37 0.02 15.55
C VAL A 30 -22.47 -0.20 14.32
N ALA A 31 -22.81 -1.15 13.45
CA ALA A 31 -22.03 -1.47 12.24
C ALA A 31 -22.44 -0.63 11.02
N GLN A 32 -23.73 -0.34 10.86
CA GLN A 32 -24.26 0.49 9.77
C GLN A 32 -25.18 1.55 10.35
N LYS A 33 -24.69 2.79 10.40
CA LYS A 33 -25.45 3.94 10.86
C LYS A 33 -26.52 4.31 9.83
N THR A 34 -27.78 4.35 10.28
CA THR A 34 -28.94 4.69 9.45
C THR A 34 -29.65 5.93 9.97
N VAL A 35 -29.96 6.86 9.07
CA VAL A 35 -30.78 8.05 9.35
C VAL A 35 -32.19 7.79 8.83
N THR A 36 -33.19 7.82 9.72
CA THR A 36 -34.58 7.54 9.32
C THR A 36 -35.19 8.70 8.53
N LEU A 37 -36.13 8.41 7.63
CA LEU A 37 -36.90 9.44 6.91
C LEU A 37 -37.61 10.41 7.86
N GLY A 38 -38.06 9.94 9.02
CA GLY A 38 -38.67 10.78 10.05
C GLY A 38 -37.67 11.80 10.61
N SER A 39 -36.42 11.41 10.81
CA SER A 39 -35.34 12.30 11.27
C SER A 39 -34.96 13.32 10.18
N ILE A 40 -34.79 12.87 8.93
CA ILE A 40 -34.41 13.74 7.80
C ILE A 40 -35.42 14.88 7.60
N ARG A 41 -36.72 14.59 7.75
CA ARG A 41 -37.80 15.60 7.65
C ARG A 41 -37.69 16.75 8.65
N ASN A 42 -36.94 16.57 9.75
CA ASN A 42 -36.75 17.57 10.80
C ASN A 42 -35.43 18.32 10.68
N PHE A 43 -34.61 18.05 9.66
CA PHE A 43 -33.35 18.75 9.48
C PHE A 43 -33.59 20.22 9.23
N ARG A 44 -32.78 21.05 9.89
CA ARG A 44 -32.76 22.49 9.67
C ARG A 44 -31.80 22.77 8.53
N ILE A 45 -32.34 23.32 7.45
CA ILE A 45 -31.61 23.64 6.23
C ILE A 45 -31.63 25.16 6.07
N PRO A 46 -30.48 25.83 5.87
CA PRO A 46 -30.48 27.25 5.50
C PRO A 46 -31.17 27.41 4.15
N LEU A 47 -32.11 28.34 4.07
CA LEU A 47 -32.94 28.55 2.89
C LEU A 47 -32.81 30.02 2.45
N PRO A 48 -31.79 30.37 1.65
CA PRO A 48 -31.69 31.69 1.05
C PRO A 48 -32.66 31.85 -0.13
N PRO A 49 -32.87 33.07 -0.64
CA PRO A 49 -33.64 33.34 -1.86
C PRO A 49 -33.15 32.52 -3.06
N LEU A 50 -34.02 32.28 -4.04
CA LEU A 50 -33.66 31.47 -5.20
C LEU A 50 -32.49 32.06 -6.02
N PRO A 51 -32.36 33.38 -6.22
CA PRO A 51 -31.19 33.97 -6.87
C PRO A 51 -29.90 33.71 -6.08
N GLU A 52 -29.88 33.95 -4.76
CA GLU A 52 -28.73 33.65 -3.89
C GLU A 52 -28.36 32.15 -3.92
N GLN A 53 -29.34 31.23 -3.92
CA GLN A 53 -29.06 29.79 -4.07
C GLN A 53 -28.29 29.48 -5.36
N ARG A 54 -28.60 30.17 -6.47
CA ARG A 54 -27.89 29.98 -7.75
C ARG A 54 -26.46 30.50 -7.66
N ARG A 55 -26.25 31.70 -7.10
CA ARG A 55 -24.91 32.28 -6.90
C ARG A 55 -24.04 31.39 -6.01
N ILE A 56 -24.60 30.85 -4.92
CA ILE A 56 -23.90 29.91 -4.03
C ILE A 56 -23.49 28.64 -4.80
N VAL A 57 -24.41 28.03 -5.55
CA VAL A 57 -24.12 26.81 -6.32
C VAL A 57 -23.04 27.06 -7.36
N GLU A 58 -23.15 28.15 -8.13
CA GLU A 58 -22.15 28.51 -9.13
C GLU A 58 -20.76 28.70 -8.50
N ARG A 59 -20.68 29.38 -7.35
CA ARG A 59 -19.40 29.56 -6.66
C ARG A 59 -18.83 28.27 -6.09
N ILE A 60 -19.67 27.40 -5.53
CA ILE A 60 -19.25 26.06 -5.08
C ILE A 60 -18.71 25.25 -6.27
N ASP A 61 -19.42 25.25 -7.39
CA ASP A 61 -19.05 24.48 -8.58
C ASP A 61 -17.68 24.90 -9.11
N ILE A 62 -17.43 26.21 -9.22
CA ILE A 62 -16.13 26.75 -9.66
C ILE A 62 -15.00 26.27 -8.73
N LEU A 63 -15.15 26.47 -7.42
CA LEU A 63 -14.11 26.10 -6.46
C LEU A 63 -13.92 24.58 -6.37
N PHE A 64 -14.99 23.80 -6.55
CA PHE A 64 -14.90 22.34 -6.57
C PHE A 64 -14.24 21.82 -7.84
N ALA A 65 -14.41 22.50 -8.98
CA ALA A 65 -13.70 22.19 -10.20
C ALA A 65 -12.18 22.43 -10.02
N GLU A 66 -11.78 23.58 -9.47
CA GLU A 66 -10.36 23.88 -9.17
C GLU A 66 -9.74 22.84 -8.22
N ILE A 67 -10.47 22.43 -7.17
CA ILE A 67 -9.98 21.38 -6.26
C ILE A 67 -9.89 20.02 -6.97
N ALA A 68 -10.85 19.68 -7.82
CA ALA A 68 -10.82 18.42 -8.56
C ALA A 68 -9.63 18.35 -9.52
N GLU A 69 -9.28 19.45 -10.17
CA GLU A 69 -8.06 19.55 -10.99
C GLU A 69 -6.79 19.35 -10.15
N GLY A 70 -6.72 19.97 -8.97
CA GLY A 70 -5.61 19.75 -8.03
C GLY A 70 -5.50 18.31 -7.54
N GLU A 71 -6.61 17.68 -7.18
CA GLU A 71 -6.65 16.27 -6.78
C GLU A 71 -6.22 15.32 -7.91
N ALA A 72 -6.61 15.61 -9.15
CA ALA A 72 -6.17 14.85 -10.32
C ALA A 72 -4.64 14.97 -10.51
N ALA A 73 -4.09 16.19 -10.41
CA ALA A 73 -2.65 16.41 -10.50
C ALA A 73 -1.87 15.68 -9.38
N LEU A 74 -2.41 15.62 -8.16
CA LEU A 74 -1.83 14.85 -7.06
C LEU A 74 -1.85 13.34 -7.35
N ASP A 75 -2.91 12.82 -7.95
CA ASP A 75 -2.98 11.40 -8.33
C ASP A 75 -1.98 11.06 -9.45
N ASP A 76 -1.88 11.90 -10.48
CA ASP A 76 -0.89 11.76 -11.55
C ASP A 76 0.54 11.76 -11.00
N ALA A 77 0.83 12.66 -10.05
CA ALA A 77 2.13 12.71 -9.38
C ALA A 77 2.44 11.40 -8.64
N ARG A 78 1.47 10.83 -7.92
CA ARG A 78 1.63 9.53 -7.23
C ARG A 78 1.93 8.40 -8.20
N GLN A 79 1.20 8.32 -9.31
CA GLN A 79 1.45 7.32 -10.36
C GLN A 79 2.84 7.51 -10.99
N GLY A 80 3.28 8.75 -11.13
CA GLY A 80 4.64 9.12 -11.56
C GLY A 80 5.72 8.58 -10.62
N LEU A 81 5.54 8.72 -9.30
CA LEU A 81 6.49 8.20 -8.30
C LEU A 81 6.61 6.67 -8.35
N GLU A 82 5.49 5.95 -8.54
CA GLU A 82 5.52 4.49 -8.71
C GLU A 82 6.24 4.06 -9.99
N THR A 83 6.03 4.81 -11.08
CA THR A 83 6.74 4.59 -12.34
C THR A 83 8.24 4.81 -12.16
N PHE A 84 8.63 5.90 -11.49
CA PHE A 84 10.02 6.20 -11.18
C PHE A 84 10.65 5.12 -10.28
N ARG A 85 9.96 4.65 -9.23
CA ARG A 85 10.41 3.55 -8.37
C ARG A 85 10.73 2.30 -9.18
N ARG A 86 9.84 1.91 -10.10
CA ARG A 86 10.05 0.75 -10.99
C ARG A 86 11.25 0.94 -11.91
N ALA A 87 11.40 2.14 -12.49
CA ALA A 87 12.54 2.48 -13.34
C ALA A 87 13.87 2.46 -12.58
N LEU A 88 13.90 3.02 -11.37
CA LEU A 88 15.05 3.02 -10.46
C LEU A 88 15.50 1.59 -10.15
N LEU A 89 14.59 0.73 -9.71
CA LEU A 89 14.94 -0.66 -9.39
C LEU A 89 15.37 -1.44 -10.63
N LYS A 90 14.76 -1.21 -11.79
CA LYS A 90 15.21 -1.79 -13.06
C LYS A 90 16.64 -1.34 -13.39
N ALA A 91 16.94 -0.05 -13.29
CA ALA A 91 18.26 0.50 -13.57
C ALA A 91 19.32 -0.03 -12.59
N ALA A 92 18.94 -0.24 -11.32
CA ALA A 92 19.81 -0.82 -10.31
C ALA A 92 20.20 -2.26 -10.67
N VAL A 93 19.24 -3.12 -10.99
CA VAL A 93 19.50 -4.57 -11.23
C VAL A 93 20.08 -4.89 -12.61
N THR A 94 20.11 -3.90 -13.51
CA THR A 94 20.73 -4.00 -14.83
C THR A 94 22.10 -3.31 -14.88
N GLY A 95 22.52 -2.66 -13.78
CA GLY A 95 23.79 -1.92 -13.71
C GLY A 95 23.82 -0.62 -14.51
N GLU A 96 22.66 -0.13 -14.95
CA GLU A 96 22.51 1.18 -15.58
C GLU A 96 22.68 2.32 -14.57
N LEU A 97 22.24 2.14 -13.33
CA LEU A 97 22.33 3.15 -12.27
C LEU A 97 23.79 3.54 -11.95
N THR A 98 24.73 2.64 -12.20
CA THR A 98 26.18 2.79 -11.95
C THR A 98 27.02 2.82 -13.22
N ARG A 99 26.41 2.99 -14.40
CA ARG A 99 27.13 3.09 -15.69
C ARG A 99 28.31 4.07 -15.63
N ASN A 100 28.08 5.31 -15.21
CA ASN A 100 29.13 6.33 -15.12
C ASN A 100 30.11 6.06 -13.95
N TRP A 101 29.67 5.35 -12.92
CA TRP A 101 30.54 4.98 -11.81
C TRP A 101 31.62 3.99 -12.27
N ARG A 102 31.26 3.03 -13.14
CA ARG A 102 32.19 2.03 -13.71
C ARG A 102 33.29 2.64 -14.59
N GLU A 103 33.10 3.84 -15.15
CA GLU A 103 34.14 4.51 -15.95
C GLU A 103 35.38 4.86 -15.11
N ASN A 104 35.17 5.23 -13.85
CA ASN A 104 36.22 5.66 -12.93
C ASN A 104 36.57 4.61 -11.87
N ASN A 105 35.81 3.52 -11.80
CA ASN A 105 35.99 2.47 -10.79
C ASN A 105 36.00 1.11 -11.50
N LYS A 106 37.14 0.42 -11.42
CA LYS A 106 37.30 -0.96 -11.89
C LYS A 106 37.44 -1.86 -10.68
N PRO A 107 36.34 -2.51 -10.22
CA PRO A 107 36.42 -3.46 -9.11
C PRO A 107 37.43 -4.56 -9.44
N ALA A 108 38.33 -4.85 -8.49
CA ALA A 108 39.23 -6.00 -8.59
C ALA A 108 38.49 -7.33 -8.43
N GLU A 109 37.33 -7.28 -7.78
CA GLU A 109 36.46 -8.43 -7.52
C GLU A 109 35.29 -8.47 -8.50
N THR A 110 34.67 -9.63 -8.60
CA THR A 110 33.53 -9.94 -9.44
C THR A 110 32.31 -10.31 -8.60
N GLY A 111 31.15 -10.48 -9.24
CA GLY A 111 29.97 -11.01 -8.56
C GLY A 111 30.17 -12.41 -7.96
N HIS A 112 31.06 -13.22 -8.52
CA HIS A 112 31.41 -14.51 -7.90
C HIS A 112 32.05 -14.35 -6.52
N ASP A 113 32.85 -13.31 -6.31
CA ASP A 113 33.48 -13.03 -5.02
C ASP A 113 32.46 -12.60 -3.97
N LEU A 114 31.41 -11.88 -4.37
CA LEU A 114 30.30 -11.54 -3.47
C LEU A 114 29.56 -12.80 -3.00
N ILE A 115 29.30 -13.74 -3.91
CA ILE A 115 28.69 -15.05 -3.59
C ILE A 115 29.62 -15.84 -2.65
N ALA A 116 30.92 -15.88 -2.96
CA ALA A 116 31.91 -16.61 -2.18
C ALA A 116 32.07 -16.06 -0.75
N ARG A 117 32.08 -14.73 -0.58
CA ARG A 117 32.09 -14.08 0.74
C ARG A 117 30.90 -14.49 1.58
N GLY A 118 29.71 -14.57 0.95
CA GLY A 118 28.55 -15.17 1.58
C GLY A 118 28.87 -16.58 2.06
N LEU A 119 29.32 -17.48 1.19
CA LEU A 119 29.52 -18.89 1.55
C LEU A 119 30.67 -19.16 2.56
N ALA A 120 31.55 -18.18 2.79
CA ALA A 120 32.72 -18.31 3.69
C ALA A 120 32.48 -17.83 5.13
N ALA A 121 31.35 -17.21 5.46
CA ALA A 121 31.03 -16.82 6.84
C ALA A 121 30.87 -18.05 7.76
N PRO A 122 31.42 -18.04 9.00
CA PRO A 122 31.58 -19.25 9.78
C PRO A 122 30.25 -19.89 10.18
N GLU A 123 30.13 -21.19 9.87
CA GLU A 123 29.02 -22.06 10.26
C GLU A 123 28.86 -22.09 11.79
N GLY A 124 27.70 -21.63 12.27
CA GLY A 124 27.15 -22.16 13.52
C GLY A 124 26.88 -23.65 13.33
N LYS A 125 27.45 -24.48 14.22
CA LYS A 125 27.46 -25.95 14.17
C LYS A 125 26.07 -26.52 13.83
N GLY A 126 25.92 -27.11 12.65
CA GLY A 126 24.74 -27.90 12.31
C GLY A 126 24.54 -28.15 10.82
N GLY A 127 25.35 -29.00 10.18
CA GLY A 127 25.04 -29.41 8.81
C GLY A 127 26.10 -30.08 7.94
N LEU A 128 27.06 -30.84 8.50
CA LEU A 128 28.08 -31.55 7.71
C LEU A 128 27.54 -32.61 6.71
N GLY A 129 26.22 -32.87 6.65
CA GLY A 129 25.62 -33.85 5.74
C GLY A 129 25.10 -33.32 4.39
N ARG A 130 25.00 -31.99 4.18
CA ARG A 130 24.36 -31.41 2.96
C ARG A 130 25.32 -30.77 1.96
N ARG A 131 26.58 -30.55 2.34
CA ARG A 131 27.59 -29.90 1.47
C ARG A 131 27.93 -30.77 0.25
N GLY A 132 28.13 -32.08 0.44
CA GLY A 132 28.49 -33.02 -0.64
C GLY A 132 27.39 -33.32 -1.68
N LYS A 133 26.13 -32.95 -1.43
CA LYS A 133 25.02 -33.17 -2.38
C LYS A 133 24.67 -31.92 -3.21
N ARG A 134 25.08 -30.72 -2.78
CA ARG A 134 24.83 -29.45 -3.50
C ARG A 134 25.77 -29.27 -4.70
N GLU A 135 26.97 -29.84 -4.64
CA GLU A 135 27.96 -29.75 -5.72
C GLU A 135 27.59 -30.61 -6.94
N ALA A 136 26.77 -31.65 -6.75
CA ALA A 136 26.37 -32.60 -7.80
C ALA A 136 25.21 -32.13 -8.71
N THR A 137 24.58 -30.98 -8.43
CA THR A 137 23.46 -30.45 -9.25
C THR A 137 23.71 -29.01 -9.69
N ARG A 138 24.96 -28.67 -10.05
CA ARG A 138 25.30 -27.41 -10.72
C ARG A 138 24.90 -27.50 -12.19
N GLN A 139 23.61 -27.62 -12.47
CA GLN A 139 23.11 -27.40 -13.83
C GLN A 139 23.44 -25.97 -14.23
N LYS A 140 24.16 -25.81 -15.35
CA LYS A 140 24.50 -24.51 -15.93
C LYS A 140 23.21 -23.68 -16.05
N LEU A 141 23.22 -22.45 -15.55
CA LEU A 141 22.09 -21.55 -15.74
C LEU A 141 21.94 -21.31 -17.25
N GLU A 142 20.77 -21.59 -17.81
CA GLU A 142 20.47 -21.17 -19.17
C GLU A 142 20.22 -19.65 -19.13
N THR A 143 21.18 -18.89 -19.65
CA THR A 143 21.15 -17.42 -19.68
C THR A 143 20.65 -16.87 -21.00
N SER A 144 20.23 -17.71 -21.95
CA SER A 144 19.85 -17.31 -23.32
C SER A 144 18.68 -16.33 -23.35
N ASP A 145 17.78 -16.43 -22.38
CA ASP A 145 16.61 -15.55 -22.25
C ASP A 145 16.85 -14.37 -21.29
N LEU A 146 18.08 -14.23 -20.77
CA LEU A 146 18.46 -13.18 -19.82
C LEU A 146 19.21 -12.05 -20.54
N SER A 147 18.99 -10.82 -20.09
CA SER A 147 19.74 -9.67 -20.59
C SER A 147 21.24 -9.79 -20.33
N ASP A 148 22.03 -9.18 -21.22
CA ASP A 148 23.45 -8.96 -21.01
C ASP A 148 23.69 -8.17 -19.72
N LEU A 149 24.69 -8.58 -18.95
CA LEU A 149 25.12 -7.90 -17.74
C LEU A 149 26.39 -7.09 -18.00
N PRO A 150 26.64 -6.03 -17.20
CA PRO A 150 27.91 -5.33 -17.23
C PRO A 150 29.11 -6.25 -16.93
N GLU A 151 30.29 -5.84 -17.38
CA GLU A 151 31.54 -6.52 -17.05
C GLU A 151 31.71 -6.66 -15.52
N GLY A 152 32.14 -7.85 -15.07
CA GLY A 152 32.33 -8.17 -13.66
C GLY A 152 31.07 -8.67 -12.93
N TRP A 153 29.88 -8.52 -13.53
CA TRP A 153 28.64 -9.08 -13.00
C TRP A 153 28.44 -10.52 -13.44
N VAL A 154 27.69 -11.28 -12.64
CA VAL A 154 27.40 -12.69 -12.94
C VAL A 154 25.94 -13.01 -12.65
N TRP A 155 25.34 -13.86 -13.49
CA TRP A 155 24.07 -14.48 -13.15
C TRP A 155 24.29 -15.65 -12.20
N ALA A 156 23.53 -15.72 -11.10
CA ALA A 156 23.54 -16.84 -10.16
C ALA A 156 22.12 -17.23 -9.74
N ARG A 157 21.92 -18.50 -9.36
CA ARG A 157 20.63 -18.93 -8.78
C ARG A 157 20.58 -18.51 -7.32
N LEU A 158 19.42 -18.04 -6.85
CA LEU A 158 19.25 -17.74 -5.44
C LEU A 158 19.65 -18.90 -4.53
N GLY A 159 19.35 -20.14 -4.91
CA GLY A 159 19.72 -21.34 -4.17
C GLY A 159 21.23 -21.51 -3.93
N GLU A 160 22.09 -20.95 -4.79
CA GLU A 160 23.56 -20.98 -4.65
C GLU A 160 24.06 -19.99 -3.60
N MET A 161 23.23 -19.03 -3.21
CA MET A 161 23.53 -17.95 -2.26
C MET A 161 22.90 -18.18 -0.88
N LEU A 162 22.16 -19.28 -0.69
CA LEU A 162 21.44 -19.55 0.55
C LEU A 162 22.32 -20.29 1.58
N SER A 163 22.44 -19.68 2.76
CA SER A 163 22.98 -20.31 3.97
C SER A 163 21.96 -21.24 4.64
N ALA A 164 20.66 -20.92 4.56
CA ALA A 164 19.58 -21.78 5.04
C ALA A 164 18.26 -21.56 4.28
N GLY A 165 17.35 -22.54 4.41
CA GLY A 165 16.09 -22.58 3.66
C GLY A 165 16.28 -23.06 2.21
N PRO A 166 15.24 -22.96 1.37
CA PRO A 166 13.93 -22.38 1.65
C PRO A 166 13.08 -23.22 2.63
N THR A 167 12.41 -22.57 3.58
CA THR A 167 11.57 -23.23 4.60
C THR A 167 10.18 -22.60 4.64
N ASN A 168 9.12 -23.42 4.66
CA ASN A 168 7.75 -22.95 4.82
C ASN A 168 7.45 -22.63 6.29
N GLY A 169 6.56 -21.67 6.52
CA GLY A 169 6.05 -21.38 7.85
C GLY A 169 5.00 -22.38 8.34
N TYR A 170 4.34 -22.03 9.45
CA TYR A 170 3.33 -22.84 10.12
C TYR A 170 2.06 -22.03 10.36
N SER A 171 0.90 -22.61 10.00
CA SER A 171 -0.41 -21.92 10.05
C SER A 171 -1.46 -22.70 10.85
N PRO A 172 -1.35 -22.76 12.19
CA PRO A 172 -2.40 -23.32 13.03
C PRO A 172 -3.58 -22.36 13.17
N LYS A 173 -4.63 -22.80 13.87
CA LYS A 173 -5.83 -21.99 14.12
C LYS A 173 -5.46 -20.73 14.91
N ALA A 174 -6.07 -19.60 14.53
CA ALA A 174 -5.92 -18.35 15.26
C ALA A 174 -6.82 -18.36 16.51
N SER A 175 -6.34 -17.80 17.61
CA SER A 175 -7.15 -17.56 18.79
C SER A 175 -7.55 -16.09 18.92
N ARG A 176 -8.74 -15.84 19.47
CA ARG A 176 -9.24 -14.50 19.81
C ARG A 176 -8.91 -14.11 21.26
N ASP A 177 -8.50 -15.05 22.09
CA ASP A 177 -8.17 -14.82 23.52
C ASP A 177 -6.74 -14.30 23.73
N GLY A 178 -5.93 -14.18 22.67
CA GLY A 178 -4.62 -13.54 22.71
C GLY A 178 -3.54 -14.31 23.48
N SER A 179 -3.74 -15.60 23.77
CA SER A 179 -2.84 -16.34 24.65
C SER A 179 -1.61 -16.96 23.96
N GLY A 180 -1.70 -17.44 22.72
CA GLY A 180 -0.63 -18.23 22.07
C GLY A 180 0.49 -17.43 21.38
N THR A 181 1.26 -18.12 20.52
CA THR A 181 2.40 -17.54 19.80
C THR A 181 1.97 -16.50 18.75
N LEU A 182 2.73 -15.41 18.62
CA LEU A 182 2.51 -14.40 17.58
C LEU A 182 2.97 -14.90 16.21
N SER A 183 2.11 -14.75 15.22
CA SER A 183 2.36 -15.16 13.83
C SER A 183 2.05 -14.00 12.89
N LEU A 184 2.93 -13.77 11.92
CA LEU A 184 2.67 -12.80 10.86
C LEU A 184 1.45 -13.24 10.02
N LYS A 185 0.67 -12.27 9.54
CA LYS A 185 -0.30 -12.46 8.46
C LYS A 185 0.39 -12.22 7.13
N LEU A 186 -0.22 -12.69 6.04
CA LEU A 186 0.29 -12.43 4.68
C LEU A 186 0.43 -10.94 4.37
N THR A 187 -0.46 -10.11 4.93
CA THR A 187 -0.42 -8.65 4.80
C THR A 187 0.86 -8.01 5.33
N ALA A 188 1.58 -8.67 6.26
CA ALA A 188 2.81 -8.17 6.85
C ALA A 188 3.93 -7.94 5.84
N THR A 189 3.93 -8.61 4.68
CA THR A 189 4.98 -8.47 3.65
C THR A 189 4.49 -7.79 2.38
N THR A 190 3.20 -7.44 2.29
CA THR A 190 2.56 -7.05 1.01
C THR A 190 3.12 -5.77 0.43
N ALA A 191 3.59 -4.84 1.27
CA ALA A 191 4.19 -3.59 0.85
C ALA A 191 5.68 -3.72 0.47
N GLY A 192 6.23 -4.94 0.42
CA GLY A 192 7.65 -5.20 0.14
C GLY A 192 8.60 -4.85 1.31
N HIS A 193 8.05 -4.43 2.44
CA HIS A 193 8.71 -4.24 3.73
C HIS A 193 7.82 -4.86 4.82
N ILE A 194 8.39 -5.08 6.00
CA ILE A 194 7.67 -5.75 7.10
C ILE A 194 6.80 -4.76 7.88
N ASP A 195 5.51 -5.07 7.99
CA ASP A 195 4.55 -4.41 8.88
C ASP A 195 4.30 -5.29 10.12
N LEU A 196 4.64 -4.76 11.30
CA LEU A 196 4.45 -5.43 12.60
C LEU A 196 3.27 -4.85 13.41
N SER A 197 2.43 -4.01 12.82
CA SER A 197 1.24 -3.48 13.49
C SER A 197 0.17 -4.57 13.71
N ASP A 198 -0.77 -4.31 14.61
CA ASP A 198 -1.83 -5.26 15.00
C ASP A 198 -2.67 -5.77 13.81
N ARG A 199 -2.76 -4.99 12.73
CA ARG A 199 -3.47 -5.42 11.51
C ARG A 199 -2.74 -6.53 10.77
N ALA A 200 -1.41 -6.58 10.86
CA ALA A 200 -0.52 -7.49 10.16
C ALA A 200 -0.07 -8.70 10.99
N VAL A 201 -0.43 -8.74 12.28
CA VAL A 201 -0.09 -9.84 13.21
C VAL A 201 -1.36 -10.54 13.69
N LYS A 202 -1.27 -11.84 13.97
CA LYS A 202 -2.30 -12.62 14.66
C LYS A 202 -1.69 -13.44 15.79
N THR A 203 -2.51 -13.77 16.77
CA THR A 203 -2.16 -14.72 17.83
C THR A 203 -2.72 -16.10 17.52
N LEU A 204 -1.89 -17.12 17.67
CA LEU A 204 -2.28 -18.52 17.47
C LEU A 204 -2.98 -19.07 18.73
N SER A 205 -3.69 -20.19 18.59
CA SER A 205 -4.23 -20.93 19.74
C SER A 205 -3.19 -21.78 20.47
N GLU A 206 -2.02 -21.97 19.86
CA GLU A 206 -0.95 -22.84 20.37
C GLU A 206 0.25 -22.00 20.78
N HIS A 207 1.01 -22.51 21.76
CA HIS A 207 2.31 -21.99 22.14
C HIS A 207 3.40 -22.83 21.48
N ILE A 208 4.21 -22.20 20.64
CA ILE A 208 5.38 -22.80 20.02
C ILE A 208 6.60 -22.54 20.92
N GLU A 209 7.41 -23.57 21.14
CA GLU A 209 8.63 -23.47 21.95
C GLU A 209 9.65 -22.51 21.32
N LEU A 210 10.31 -21.69 22.14
CA LEU A 210 11.21 -20.60 21.71
C LEU A 210 12.52 -21.07 21.06
N ASP A 211 12.81 -22.37 21.08
CA ASP A 211 13.91 -23.02 20.37
C ASP A 211 13.49 -23.56 18.99
N SER A 212 12.20 -23.48 18.64
CA SER A 212 11.70 -23.85 17.33
C SER A 212 12.32 -23.01 16.20
N ASP A 213 12.68 -23.68 15.11
CA ASP A 213 13.16 -23.06 13.87
C ASP A 213 12.12 -22.17 13.18
N LEU A 214 10.86 -22.18 13.62
CA LEU A 214 9.79 -21.33 13.08
C LEU A 214 9.95 -19.85 13.43
N TYR A 215 10.70 -19.54 14.48
CA TYR A 215 10.93 -18.17 14.90
C TYR A 215 11.81 -17.41 13.91
N LEU A 216 11.40 -16.18 13.61
CA LEU A 216 12.13 -15.26 12.76
C LEU A 216 13.30 -14.63 13.51
N SER A 217 14.38 -14.41 12.75
CA SER A 217 15.55 -13.65 13.16
C SER A 217 15.70 -12.43 12.26
N SER A 218 16.20 -11.33 12.82
CA SER A 218 16.47 -10.12 12.02
C SER A 218 17.41 -10.48 10.85
N GLY A 219 17.08 -10.01 9.65
CA GLY A 219 17.73 -10.37 8.40
C GLY A 219 17.10 -11.57 7.65
N ASP A 220 16.08 -12.23 8.21
CA ASP A 220 15.34 -13.28 7.50
C ASP A 220 14.60 -12.69 6.29
N LEU A 221 14.84 -13.23 5.10
CA LEU A 221 14.13 -12.82 3.88
C LEU A 221 12.91 -13.71 3.66
N LEU A 222 11.74 -13.11 3.65
CA LEU A 222 10.45 -13.79 3.49
C LEU A 222 9.88 -13.53 2.10
N PHE A 223 9.43 -14.57 1.42
CA PHE A 223 8.70 -14.51 0.16
C PHE A 223 7.25 -14.94 0.38
N GLN A 224 6.30 -14.23 -0.22
CA GLN A 224 4.91 -14.68 -0.27
C GLN A 224 4.78 -15.91 -1.16
N ARG A 225 4.51 -17.06 -0.54
CA ARG A 225 4.35 -18.34 -1.24
C ARG A 225 3.06 -18.41 -2.02
N GLY A 226 1.96 -17.87 -1.48
CA GLY A 226 0.64 -17.95 -2.11
C GLY A 226 -0.18 -16.70 -1.82
N ASN A 227 -0.64 -16.05 -2.88
CA ASN A 227 -1.49 -14.85 -2.85
C ASN A 227 -2.16 -14.68 -4.24
N THR A 228 -2.79 -13.54 -4.53
CA THR A 228 -3.12 -13.17 -5.91
C THR A 228 -1.85 -13.02 -6.76
N ILE A 229 -1.99 -13.05 -8.08
CA ILE A 229 -0.85 -13.03 -9.00
C ILE A 229 0.00 -11.75 -8.85
N GLU A 230 -0.63 -10.64 -8.49
CA GLU A 230 0.03 -9.35 -8.29
C GLU A 230 0.96 -9.37 -7.07
N TYR A 231 0.65 -10.16 -6.04
CA TYR A 231 1.36 -10.20 -4.77
C TYR A 231 2.21 -11.45 -4.54
N VAL A 232 1.95 -12.55 -5.26
CA VAL A 232 2.73 -13.78 -5.13
C VAL A 232 4.22 -13.50 -5.38
N GLY A 233 5.08 -14.01 -4.50
CA GLY A 233 6.52 -13.80 -4.53
C GLY A 233 7.01 -12.42 -4.12
N ILE A 234 6.15 -11.51 -3.64
CA ILE A 234 6.64 -10.29 -2.99
C ILE A 234 7.50 -10.71 -1.81
N SER A 235 8.61 -10.00 -1.62
CA SER A 235 9.55 -10.31 -0.56
C SER A 235 9.80 -9.14 0.38
N ALA A 236 10.10 -9.44 1.63
CA ALA A 236 10.45 -8.45 2.63
C ALA A 236 11.48 -9.03 3.61
N ILE A 237 12.38 -8.17 4.08
CA ILE A 237 13.37 -8.52 5.12
C ILE A 237 12.71 -8.31 6.48
N PHE A 238 12.80 -9.31 7.35
CA PHE A 238 12.37 -9.19 8.74
C PHE A 238 13.40 -8.40 9.54
N GLU A 239 12.97 -7.27 10.11
CA GLU A 239 13.79 -6.39 10.96
C GLU A 239 13.21 -6.28 12.38
N GLY A 240 12.38 -7.25 12.77
CA GLY A 240 11.72 -7.27 14.08
C GLY A 240 12.56 -7.93 15.19
N PRO A 241 12.03 -7.95 16.42
CA PRO A 241 12.67 -8.59 17.55
C PRO A 241 12.81 -10.10 17.35
N ALA A 242 13.98 -10.64 17.73
CA ALA A 242 14.25 -12.06 17.65
C ALA A 242 13.26 -12.87 18.50
N LYS A 243 12.96 -14.10 18.06
CA LYS A 243 12.13 -15.07 18.82
C LYS A 243 10.76 -14.54 19.26
N THR A 244 10.22 -13.55 18.54
CA THR A 244 8.91 -12.97 18.86
C THR A 244 7.84 -13.46 17.90
N PHE A 245 8.15 -13.47 16.61
CA PHE A 245 7.19 -13.80 15.56
C PHE A 245 7.59 -15.08 14.84
N ILE A 246 6.59 -15.92 14.59
CA ILE A 246 6.67 -16.95 13.54
C ILE A 246 5.94 -16.46 12.28
N TYR A 247 5.98 -17.24 11.21
CA TYR A 247 5.39 -16.90 9.91
C TYR A 247 4.48 -18.03 9.40
N PRO A 248 3.48 -17.72 8.57
CA PRO A 248 2.51 -18.69 8.08
C PRO A 248 3.10 -19.54 6.95
N ASP A 249 2.49 -20.69 6.69
CA ASP A 249 2.83 -21.59 5.57
C ASP A 249 2.64 -20.95 4.17
N LEU A 250 1.94 -19.81 4.11
CA LEU A 250 1.82 -18.93 2.95
C LEU A 250 3.06 -18.03 2.73
N MET A 251 4.10 -18.17 3.56
CA MET A 251 5.39 -17.54 3.36
C MET A 251 6.50 -18.58 3.34
N ILE A 252 7.55 -18.29 2.57
CA ILE A 252 8.80 -19.04 2.52
C ILE A 252 9.91 -18.17 3.06
N ARG A 253 10.66 -18.68 4.03
CA ARG A 253 11.87 -18.03 4.54
C ARG A 253 13.11 -18.57 3.83
N VAL A 254 14.00 -17.66 3.46
CA VAL A 254 15.37 -17.96 3.06
C VAL A 254 16.36 -17.13 3.88
N ARG A 255 17.59 -17.62 4.00
CA ARG A 255 18.69 -16.88 4.62
C ARG A 255 19.88 -16.87 3.65
N THR A 256 20.46 -15.71 3.46
CA THR A 256 21.83 -15.61 2.94
C THR A 256 22.77 -15.42 4.13
N SER A 257 24.07 -15.53 3.90
CA SER A 257 25.10 -15.43 4.93
C SER A 257 25.69 -14.04 5.07
N ASP A 258 25.33 -13.11 4.19
CA ASP A 258 25.80 -11.73 4.21
C ASP A 258 24.60 -10.77 4.14
N ALA A 259 24.58 -9.74 5.00
CA ALA A 259 23.45 -8.82 5.08
C ALA A 259 23.28 -8.00 3.78
N LYS A 260 24.37 -7.63 3.11
CA LYS A 260 24.33 -6.89 1.85
C LYS A 260 23.87 -7.77 0.69
N LEU A 261 24.23 -9.04 0.70
CA LEU A 261 23.68 -10.02 -0.23
C LEU A 261 22.17 -10.23 -0.02
N THR A 262 21.71 -10.33 1.23
CA THR A 262 20.27 -10.36 1.55
C THR A 262 19.57 -9.11 1.04
N GLU A 263 20.11 -7.92 1.31
CA GLU A 263 19.56 -6.65 0.83
C GLU A 263 19.49 -6.62 -0.70
N TRP A 264 20.57 -7.02 -1.37
CA TRP A 264 20.64 -7.11 -2.82
C TRP A 264 19.58 -8.05 -3.40
N VAL A 265 19.49 -9.28 -2.91
CA VAL A 265 18.48 -10.26 -3.35
C VAL A 265 17.07 -9.72 -3.16
N TRP A 266 16.80 -9.05 -2.03
CA TRP A 266 15.51 -8.41 -1.78
C TRP A 266 15.19 -7.30 -2.79
N ARG A 267 16.16 -6.45 -3.14
CA ARG A 267 15.99 -5.43 -4.20
C ARG A 267 15.71 -6.07 -5.56
N VAL A 268 16.45 -7.12 -5.92
CA VAL A 268 16.25 -7.84 -7.19
C VAL A 268 14.87 -8.51 -7.23
N ALA A 269 14.48 -9.20 -6.16
CA ALA A 269 13.18 -9.88 -6.06
C ALA A 269 11.98 -8.92 -6.22
N ASN A 270 12.09 -7.70 -5.70
CA ASN A 270 11.05 -6.67 -5.81
C ASN A 270 11.20 -5.74 -7.02
N SER A 271 12.25 -5.90 -7.82
CA SER A 271 12.41 -5.18 -9.10
C SER A 271 11.44 -5.73 -10.16
N PRO A 272 11.19 -5.01 -11.27
CA PRO A 272 10.39 -5.53 -12.37
C PRO A 272 10.86 -6.90 -12.89
N LEU A 273 12.17 -7.17 -12.85
CA LEU A 273 12.75 -8.45 -13.23
C LEU A 273 12.31 -9.58 -12.29
N GLY A 274 12.48 -9.36 -10.98
CA GLY A 274 12.10 -10.35 -9.96
C GLY A 274 10.60 -10.59 -9.90
N ARG A 275 9.81 -9.52 -9.93
CA ARG A 275 8.34 -9.61 -9.92
C ARG A 275 7.83 -10.41 -11.12
N ARG A 276 8.36 -10.15 -12.33
CA ARG A 276 8.00 -10.90 -13.54
C ARG A 276 8.34 -12.38 -13.41
N PHE A 277 9.56 -12.72 -12.96
CA PHE A 277 9.94 -14.11 -12.75
C PHE A 277 8.99 -14.84 -11.80
N MET A 278 8.62 -14.21 -10.67
CA MET A 278 7.71 -14.81 -9.69
C MET A 278 6.30 -15.02 -10.25
N MET A 279 5.78 -14.06 -11.03
CA MET A 279 4.47 -14.16 -11.68
C MET A 279 4.45 -15.27 -12.74
N ASP A 280 5.45 -15.29 -13.63
CA ASP A 280 5.53 -16.23 -14.76
C ASP A 280 5.72 -17.68 -14.28
N ASN A 281 6.32 -17.89 -13.10
CA ASN A 281 6.58 -19.22 -12.52
C ASN A 281 5.61 -19.60 -11.39
N ALA A 282 4.58 -18.79 -11.12
CA ALA A 282 3.56 -19.16 -10.15
C ALA A 282 2.60 -20.20 -10.74
N THR A 283 2.26 -21.21 -9.95
CA THR A 283 1.43 -22.36 -10.37
C THR A 283 0.20 -22.49 -9.48
N GLY A 284 -0.91 -23.00 -10.02
CA GLY A 284 -2.16 -23.22 -9.29
C GLY A 284 -3.41 -23.08 -10.17
N THR A 285 -4.37 -23.98 -9.99
CA THR A 285 -5.59 -24.09 -10.81
C THR A 285 -6.58 -22.95 -10.49
N ALA A 286 -7.16 -22.36 -11.55
CA ALA A 286 -8.32 -21.45 -11.53
C ALA A 286 -8.27 -20.23 -10.57
N GLY A 287 -7.41 -19.27 -10.89
CA GLY A 287 -7.75 -17.83 -10.81
C GLY A 287 -7.83 -17.13 -9.44
N THR A 288 -7.61 -17.81 -8.30
CA THR A 288 -7.75 -17.13 -6.99
C THR A 288 -6.54 -17.19 -6.06
N MET A 289 -5.60 -18.14 -6.21
CA MET A 289 -4.44 -18.21 -5.32
C MET A 289 -3.22 -18.91 -5.95
N PRO A 290 -2.56 -18.30 -6.94
CA PRO A 290 -1.28 -18.78 -7.45
C PRO A 290 -0.24 -18.96 -6.34
N LYS A 291 0.59 -19.99 -6.48
CA LYS A 291 1.64 -20.35 -5.53
C LYS A 291 3.00 -20.52 -6.19
N ILE A 292 4.05 -20.09 -5.52
CA ILE A 292 5.44 -20.39 -5.87
C ILE A 292 6.01 -21.45 -4.92
N SER A 293 6.87 -22.30 -5.44
CA SER A 293 7.52 -23.34 -4.64
C SER A 293 8.89 -22.89 -4.12
N GLY A 294 9.42 -23.57 -3.10
CA GLY A 294 10.81 -23.35 -2.68
C GLY A 294 11.82 -23.66 -3.78
N ALA A 295 11.52 -24.62 -4.67
CA ALA A 295 12.36 -24.92 -5.83
C ALA A 295 12.37 -23.75 -6.83
N THR A 296 11.21 -23.15 -7.09
CA THR A 296 11.06 -21.96 -7.92
C THR A 296 11.89 -20.80 -7.36
N ILE A 297 11.75 -20.51 -6.06
CA ILE A 297 12.56 -19.48 -5.38
C ILE A 297 14.05 -19.80 -5.49
N GLY A 298 14.44 -21.06 -5.28
CA GLY A 298 15.83 -21.49 -5.42
C GLY A 298 16.39 -21.31 -6.84
N SER A 299 15.56 -21.43 -7.87
CA SER A 299 15.95 -21.25 -9.28
C SER A 299 15.96 -19.79 -9.75
N PHE A 300 15.50 -18.85 -8.93
CA PHE A 300 15.41 -17.43 -9.27
C PHE A 300 16.77 -16.89 -9.73
N PRO A 301 16.89 -16.39 -10.99
CA PRO A 301 18.13 -15.80 -11.48
C PRO A 301 18.34 -14.41 -10.88
N VAL A 302 19.48 -14.23 -10.23
CA VAL A 302 19.89 -12.97 -9.60
C VAL A 302 21.12 -12.44 -10.33
N PRO A 303 21.11 -11.18 -10.81
CA PRO A 303 22.30 -10.54 -11.35
C PRO A 303 23.13 -10.05 -10.17
N VAL A 304 24.34 -10.58 -10.01
CA VAL A 304 25.20 -10.29 -8.86
C VAL A 304 26.34 -9.38 -9.31
N PRO A 305 26.39 -8.12 -8.86
CA PRO A 305 27.49 -7.20 -9.13
C PRO A 305 28.73 -7.51 -8.28
N PRO A 306 29.90 -6.96 -8.65
CA PRO A 306 31.04 -6.86 -7.74
C PRO A 306 30.66 -6.26 -6.36
N PRO A 307 31.26 -6.71 -5.24
CA PRO A 307 30.93 -6.22 -3.90
C PRO A 307 30.96 -4.70 -3.74
N ALA A 308 32.00 -4.04 -4.28
CA ALA A 308 32.15 -2.59 -4.21
C ALA A 308 31.04 -1.85 -4.97
N GLU A 309 30.64 -2.39 -6.13
CA GLU A 309 29.55 -1.82 -6.92
C GLU A 309 28.19 -2.09 -6.26
N ALA A 310 27.99 -3.27 -5.67
CA ALA A 310 26.78 -3.61 -4.92
C ALA A 310 26.49 -2.59 -3.81
N ILE A 311 27.53 -2.23 -3.04
CA ILE A 311 27.43 -1.24 -1.96
C ILE A 311 27.01 0.12 -2.52
N GLU A 312 27.62 0.56 -3.62
CA GLU A 312 27.30 1.84 -4.25
C GLU A 312 25.87 1.86 -4.82
N ILE A 313 25.42 0.78 -5.45
CA ILE A 313 24.04 0.66 -5.95
C ILE A 313 23.07 0.73 -4.78
N LEU A 314 23.30 -0.06 -3.73
CA LEU A 314 22.43 -0.08 -2.55
C LEU A 314 22.34 1.29 -1.88
N ARG A 315 23.46 2.03 -1.79
CA ARG A 315 23.49 3.41 -1.28
C ARG A 315 22.60 4.33 -2.12
N ARG A 316 22.80 4.38 -3.44
CA ARG A 316 22.00 5.23 -4.35
C ARG A 316 20.52 4.88 -4.35
N VAL A 317 20.20 3.58 -4.35
CA VAL A 317 18.81 3.11 -4.27
C VAL A 317 18.17 3.50 -2.94
N SER A 318 18.88 3.34 -1.82
CA SER A 318 18.39 3.73 -0.51
C SER A 318 18.09 5.24 -0.44
N GLU A 319 19.01 6.08 -0.90
CA GLU A 319 18.83 7.53 -0.94
C GLU A 319 17.62 7.94 -1.79
N ALA A 320 17.51 7.39 -3.01
CA ALA A 320 16.40 7.71 -3.91
C ALA A 320 15.05 7.20 -3.37
N LEU A 321 15.01 6.02 -2.75
CA LEU A 321 13.80 5.49 -2.12
C LEU A 321 13.38 6.27 -0.87
N SER A 322 14.34 6.80 -0.10
CA SER A 322 14.04 7.71 1.01
C SER A 322 13.37 8.98 0.50
N ALA A 323 13.96 9.63 -0.52
CA ALA A 323 13.38 10.84 -1.12
C ALA A 323 11.98 10.59 -1.73
N LEU A 324 11.77 9.41 -2.33
CA LEU A 324 10.46 8.98 -2.82
C LEU A 324 9.43 8.83 -1.69
N SER A 325 9.85 8.26 -0.55
CA SER A 325 8.99 8.11 0.63
C SER A 325 8.56 9.47 1.18
N ASP A 326 9.50 10.40 1.31
CA ASP A 326 9.23 11.76 1.79
C ASP A 326 8.27 12.50 0.86
N THR A 327 8.49 12.40 -0.45
CA THR A 327 7.61 13.01 -1.46
C THR A 327 6.21 12.41 -1.44
N THR A 328 6.11 11.08 -1.31
CA THR A 328 4.81 10.40 -1.19
C THR A 328 4.03 10.89 0.03
N ALA A 329 4.69 11.02 1.18
CA ALA A 329 4.07 11.53 2.40
C ALA A 329 3.57 12.97 2.25
N MET A 330 4.32 13.83 1.54
CA MET A 330 3.87 15.19 1.21
C MET A 330 2.62 15.18 0.32
N LEU A 331 2.58 14.35 -0.73
CA LEU A 331 1.41 14.23 -1.60
C LEU A 331 0.17 13.67 -0.86
N GLU A 332 0.36 12.81 0.14
CA GLU A 332 -0.72 12.33 1.02
C GLU A 332 -1.26 13.45 1.92
N ALA A 333 -0.38 14.26 2.51
CA ALA A 333 -0.78 15.42 3.30
C ALA A 333 -1.59 16.43 2.47
N GLU A 334 -1.14 16.75 1.25
CA GLU A 334 -1.84 17.71 0.39
C GLU A 334 -3.20 17.21 -0.09
N ALA A 335 -3.34 15.92 -0.37
CA ALA A 335 -4.65 15.35 -0.68
C ALA A 335 -5.61 15.42 0.52
N ALA A 336 -5.09 15.26 1.74
CA ALA A 336 -5.89 15.45 2.94
C ALA A 336 -6.31 16.92 3.14
N ASP A 337 -5.45 17.88 2.75
CA ASP A 337 -5.77 19.30 2.75
C ASP A 337 -6.82 19.69 1.70
N ALA A 338 -6.74 19.15 0.49
CA ALA A 338 -7.78 19.32 -0.54
C ALA A 338 -9.15 18.85 -0.03
N ALA A 339 -9.20 17.68 0.63
CA ALA A 339 -10.43 17.17 1.23
C ALA A 339 -10.96 18.09 2.35
N ARG A 340 -10.09 18.66 3.18
CA ARG A 340 -10.46 19.66 4.20
C ARG A 340 -11.00 20.94 3.57
N LEU A 341 -10.38 21.42 2.49
CA LEU A 341 -10.79 22.63 1.79
C LEU A 341 -12.21 22.51 1.22
N ARG A 342 -12.57 21.36 0.63
CA ARG A 342 -13.96 21.07 0.19
C ARG A 342 -14.96 21.27 1.33
N GLN A 343 -14.65 20.76 2.52
CA GLN A 343 -15.53 20.89 3.70
C GLN A 343 -15.61 22.33 4.19
N SER A 344 -14.50 23.08 4.17
CA SER A 344 -14.46 24.50 4.53
C SER A 344 -15.28 25.37 3.57
N ILE A 345 -15.25 25.10 2.26
CA ILE A 345 -16.08 25.80 1.26
C ILE A 345 -17.57 25.56 1.53
N LEU A 346 -17.98 24.30 1.74
CA LEU A 346 -19.37 24.00 2.10
C LEU A 346 -19.75 24.70 3.40
N LYS A 347 -18.88 24.67 4.41
CA LYS A 347 -19.14 25.36 5.67
C LYS A 347 -19.38 26.86 5.45
N ALA A 348 -18.53 27.53 4.67
CA ALA A 348 -18.66 28.95 4.35
C ALA A 348 -19.93 29.26 3.54
N ALA A 349 -20.26 28.40 2.56
CA ALA A 349 -21.48 28.52 1.74
C ALA A 349 -22.75 28.55 2.60
N PHE A 350 -22.86 27.60 3.52
CA PHE A 350 -24.07 27.43 4.34
C PHE A 350 -24.06 28.26 5.64
N GLU A 351 -23.00 29.06 5.86
CA GLU A 351 -22.96 30.15 6.85
C GLU A 351 -23.20 31.53 6.22
N GLY A 352 -23.47 31.61 4.90
CA GLY A 352 -23.68 32.87 4.19
C GLY A 352 -22.39 33.69 3.99
N LYS A 353 -21.23 33.02 3.96
CA LYS A 353 -19.90 33.66 3.87
C LYS A 353 -19.20 33.43 2.53
N LEU A 354 -19.80 32.66 1.62
CA LEU A 354 -19.16 32.30 0.34
C LEU A 354 -19.43 33.30 -0.78
N THR A 355 -20.59 33.94 -0.76
CA THR A 355 -21.04 34.90 -1.78
C THR A 355 -21.57 36.16 -1.10
N GLU A 356 -21.44 37.30 -1.75
CA GLU A 356 -22.09 38.54 -1.28
C GLU A 356 -23.62 38.41 -1.36
N GLN A 357 -24.30 39.01 -0.37
CA GLN A 357 -25.76 39.09 -0.34
C GLN A 357 -26.20 40.28 -1.19
N ASP A 358 -27.20 40.05 -2.05
CA ASP A 358 -27.80 41.08 -2.88
C ASP A 358 -29.02 41.66 -2.15
N PRO A 359 -29.02 42.95 -1.75
CA PRO A 359 -30.15 43.57 -1.06
C PRO A 359 -31.44 43.60 -1.88
N ASP A 360 -31.34 43.49 -3.22
CA ASP A 360 -32.49 43.52 -4.14
C ASP A 360 -33.11 42.13 -4.36
N ASP A 361 -32.52 41.06 -3.81
CA ASP A 361 -33.10 39.72 -3.85
C ASP A 361 -34.44 39.67 -3.09
N GLU A 362 -35.40 38.90 -3.62
CA GLU A 362 -36.63 38.60 -2.89
C GLU A 362 -36.31 37.98 -1.51
N PRO A 363 -37.02 38.32 -0.43
CA PRO A 363 -36.71 37.75 0.87
C PRO A 363 -37.00 36.25 0.90
N ALA A 364 -36.19 35.47 1.62
CA ALA A 364 -36.35 34.02 1.76
C ALA A 364 -37.75 33.60 2.28
N THR A 365 -38.45 34.50 2.98
CA THR A 365 -39.83 34.31 3.43
C THR A 365 -40.82 34.19 2.28
N ALA A 366 -40.59 34.90 1.17
CA ALA A 366 -41.39 34.81 -0.06
C ALA A 366 -41.23 33.43 -0.72
N LEU A 367 -39.99 32.94 -0.81
CA LEU A 367 -39.69 31.59 -1.30
C LEU A 367 -40.40 30.52 -0.46
N LEU A 368 -40.30 30.62 0.87
CA LEU A 368 -40.95 29.68 1.78
C LEU A 368 -42.49 29.72 1.67
N ALA A 369 -43.07 30.89 1.45
CA ALA A 369 -44.50 31.04 1.20
C ALA A 369 -44.91 30.32 -0.09
N GLY A 370 -44.14 30.48 -1.18
CA GLY A 370 -44.34 29.77 -2.45
C GLY A 370 -44.29 28.24 -2.30
N ILE A 371 -43.34 27.71 -1.50
CA ILE A 371 -43.26 26.26 -1.24
C ILE A 371 -44.50 25.75 -0.50
N ARG A 372 -45.05 26.54 0.44
CA ARG A 372 -46.24 26.17 1.21
C ARG A 372 -47.52 26.19 0.38
N THR A 373 -47.66 27.10 -0.58
CA THR A 373 -48.84 27.18 -1.45
C THR A 373 -48.91 26.02 -2.44
N LEU A 374 -47.75 25.56 -2.94
CA LEU A 374 -47.66 24.43 -3.89
C LEU A 374 -47.79 23.05 -3.22
N ASN A 375 -47.59 22.95 -1.90
CA ASN A 375 -47.75 21.71 -1.14
C ASN A 375 -48.67 21.87 0.09
N PRO A 376 -49.98 22.11 -0.12
CA PRO A 376 -50.94 22.37 0.97
C PRO A 376 -51.16 21.16 1.92
N SER A 377 -50.80 19.95 1.49
CA SER A 377 -50.86 18.73 2.32
C SER A 377 -49.89 18.78 3.52
N ILE A 378 -48.76 19.49 3.42
CA ILE A 378 -47.78 19.64 4.51
C ILE A 378 -48.29 20.59 5.60
N ALA A 379 -49.11 21.60 5.25
CA ALA A 379 -49.69 22.54 6.20
C ALA A 379 -50.78 21.90 7.08
N ARG A 380 -51.49 20.88 6.60
CA ARG A 380 -52.57 20.19 7.34
C ARG A 380 -52.06 19.27 8.46
N THR A 381 -50.89 18.66 8.31
CA THR A 381 -50.38 17.64 9.26
C THR A 381 -50.02 18.20 10.63
N ARG A 382 -49.70 19.50 10.76
CA ARG A 382 -49.46 20.14 12.07
C ARG A 382 -50.74 20.36 12.88
N ARG A 383 -51.88 20.56 12.22
CA ARG A 383 -53.17 20.84 12.87
C ARG A 383 -53.84 19.58 13.45
N GLN A 384 -53.48 18.38 12.97
CA GLN A 384 -54.03 17.10 13.45
C GLN A 384 -53.21 16.46 14.59
N ARG A 385 -52.01 16.95 14.90
CA ARG A 385 -51.15 16.42 15.99
C ARG A 385 -51.25 17.20 17.31
N GLN A 386 -52.09 18.24 17.38
CA GLN A 386 -52.36 19.04 18.58
C GLN A 386 -53.79 18.81 19.14
N LYS A 387 -54.41 17.66 18.83
CA LYS A 387 -55.62 17.21 19.51
C LYS A 387 -55.33 15.94 20.30
#